data_AF-A0AAJ6TQT1-F1
#
_entry.id   AF-A0AAJ6TQT1-F1
#
_cell.length_a   1.000
_cell.length_b   1.000
_cell.length_c   1.000
_cell.angle_alpha   90.00
_cell.angle_beta   90.00
_cell.angle_gamma   90.00
#
_symmetry.space_group_name_H-M   'P 1'
#
loop_
_entity.id
_entity.type
_entity.pdbx_description
1 polymer ?
#
loop_
_entity_poly.entity_id
_entity_poly.type
_entity_poly.pdbx_seq_one_letter_code
_entity_poly.pdbx_strand_id
1 'polypeptide(L)'
;MCFFLPGNYLKFYDAKRSASPDIKIIPNCDGSSHSLDHPADYYDFHVFTSASNLFSMTHKFDRTSCTCPKASVSDYAVTGNDVGTGSLLAALADAGFLIGLKRNRWNPDAIVFNSSKHYGTPSYWVQKFFRESSGATLPDAKLQTNSSTLFASAITWQNSNLPENKGGASPNYAREC
;
A
#
# COMPACT_ATOMS: atom_id res chain seq x y z
N MET A 1 -17.43 -0.84 -6.00
CA MET A 1 -18.38 -1.56 -6.90
C MET A 1 -17.85 -2.97 -7.06
N CYS A 2 -18.65 -4.00 -6.76
CA CYS A 2 -18.20 -5.38 -6.73
C CYS A 2 -18.58 -6.05 -8.06
N PHE A 3 -17.58 -6.43 -8.88
CA PHE A 3 -17.80 -7.10 -10.16
C PHE A 3 -17.90 -8.62 -9.98
N PHE A 4 -18.83 -9.07 -9.13
CA PHE A 4 -19.09 -10.50 -8.94
C PHE A 4 -20.54 -10.87 -9.18
N LEU A 5 -20.75 -11.99 -9.88
CA LEU A 5 -21.98 -12.79 -9.78
C LEU A 5 -21.96 -13.47 -8.39
N PRO A 6 -22.83 -13.09 -7.43
CA PRO A 6 -22.70 -13.48 -6.02
C PRO A 6 -22.58 -15.00 -5.79
N GLY A 7 -23.27 -15.80 -6.61
CA GLY A 7 -23.32 -17.26 -6.46
C GLY A 7 -22.03 -18.00 -6.85
N ASN A 8 -21.11 -17.40 -7.61
CA ASN A 8 -19.87 -18.06 -8.01
C ASN A 8 -18.76 -17.85 -6.98
N TYR A 9 -18.65 -16.64 -6.40
CA TYR A 9 -17.62 -16.33 -5.42
C TYR A 9 -17.64 -17.29 -4.23
N LEU A 10 -18.81 -17.51 -3.63
CA LEU A 10 -18.96 -18.36 -2.44
C LEU A 10 -18.50 -19.80 -2.71
N LYS A 11 -18.79 -20.34 -3.90
CA LYS A 11 -18.31 -21.69 -4.29
C LYS A 11 -16.78 -21.77 -4.34
N PHE A 12 -16.11 -20.74 -4.87
CA PHE A 12 -14.66 -20.67 -4.89
C PHE A 12 -14.07 -20.43 -3.49
N TYR A 13 -14.72 -19.55 -2.71
CA TYR A 13 -14.32 -19.24 -1.35
C TYR A 13 -14.32 -20.50 -0.48
N ASP A 14 -15.42 -21.24 -0.47
CA ASP A 14 -15.59 -22.46 0.33
C ASP A 14 -14.60 -23.55 -0.08
N ALA A 15 -14.46 -23.78 -1.39
CA ALA A 15 -13.54 -24.78 -1.92
C ALA A 15 -12.07 -24.45 -1.59
N LYS A 16 -11.67 -23.18 -1.70
CA LYS A 16 -10.30 -22.74 -1.39
C LYS A 16 -10.02 -22.72 0.10
N ARG A 17 -10.98 -22.30 0.93
CA ARG A 17 -10.84 -22.37 2.39
C ARG A 17 -10.71 -23.79 2.91
N SER A 18 -11.45 -24.74 2.33
CA SER A 18 -11.35 -26.15 2.68
C SER A 18 -10.00 -26.75 2.31
N ALA A 19 -9.50 -26.45 1.10
CA ALA A 19 -8.25 -27.03 0.60
C ALA A 19 -6.97 -26.33 1.12
N SER A 20 -7.04 -25.04 1.47
CA SER A 20 -5.88 -24.24 1.81
C SER A 20 -6.27 -23.10 2.77
N PRO A 21 -6.52 -23.42 4.06
CA PRO A 21 -7.01 -22.43 5.02
C PRO A 21 -6.05 -21.26 5.27
N ASP A 22 -4.75 -21.47 5.06
CA ASP A 22 -3.70 -20.47 5.29
C ASP A 22 -3.64 -19.38 4.20
N ILE A 23 -4.22 -19.64 3.03
CA ILE A 23 -4.25 -18.67 1.93
C ILE A 23 -5.25 -17.56 2.25
N LYS A 24 -4.82 -16.32 2.03
CA LYS A 24 -5.67 -15.13 2.16
C LYS A 24 -6.43 -14.87 0.87
N ILE A 25 -7.74 -14.65 0.98
CA ILE A 25 -8.64 -14.44 -0.15
C ILE A 25 -8.94 -12.95 -0.29
N ILE A 26 -8.66 -12.43 -1.49
CA ILE A 26 -8.91 -11.05 -1.87
C ILE A 26 -9.93 -11.06 -3.03
N PRO A 27 -11.15 -10.54 -2.83
CA PRO A 27 -12.15 -10.37 -3.87
C PRO A 27 -11.84 -9.11 -4.69
N ASN A 28 -12.18 -9.08 -5.97
CA ASN A 28 -12.07 -7.89 -6.82
C ASN A 28 -13.17 -6.84 -6.50
N CYS A 29 -13.34 -6.54 -5.22
CA CYS A 29 -14.42 -5.70 -4.71
C CYS A 29 -13.84 -4.68 -3.74
N ASP A 30 -14.18 -3.42 -3.99
CA ASP A 30 -13.80 -2.29 -3.13
C ASP A 30 -14.70 -2.21 -1.91
N GLY A 31 -14.11 -2.46 -0.74
CA GLY A 31 -14.73 -2.37 0.58
C GLY A 31 -14.43 -1.06 1.33
N SER A 32 -13.83 -0.06 0.67
CA SER A 32 -13.36 1.17 1.32
C SER A 32 -14.48 2.13 1.71
N SER A 33 -15.65 2.04 1.05
CA SER A 33 -16.81 2.91 1.33
C SER A 33 -17.98 2.16 1.97
N HIS A 34 -18.11 0.86 1.69
CA HIS A 34 -19.15 -0.01 2.21
C HIS A 34 -18.55 -1.36 2.57
N SER A 35 -19.04 -1.98 3.65
CA SER A 35 -18.64 -3.34 3.99
C SER A 35 -18.98 -4.30 2.86
N LEU A 36 -18.12 -5.29 2.64
CA LEU A 36 -18.45 -6.42 1.79
C LEU A 36 -19.64 -7.19 2.37
N ASP A 37 -20.49 -7.72 1.49
CA ASP A 37 -21.65 -8.56 1.81
C ASP A 37 -21.31 -10.06 1.80
N HIS A 38 -20.04 -10.39 1.60
CA HIS A 38 -19.51 -11.76 1.55
C HIS A 38 -18.21 -11.85 2.37
N PRO A 39 -17.83 -13.06 2.85
CA PRO A 39 -16.62 -13.24 3.63
C PRO A 39 -15.37 -13.00 2.77
N ALA A 40 -14.35 -12.35 3.33
CA ALA A 40 -13.04 -12.15 2.71
C ALA A 40 -12.00 -11.77 3.79
N ASP A 41 -10.72 -12.01 3.54
CA ASP A 41 -9.65 -11.53 4.44
C ASP A 41 -9.31 -10.05 4.15
N TYR A 42 -9.32 -9.69 2.87
CA TYR A 42 -9.04 -8.34 2.37
C TYR A 42 -10.12 -7.90 1.38
N TYR A 43 -10.13 -6.62 1.01
CA TYR A 43 -10.87 -6.09 -0.14
C TYR A 43 -9.89 -5.46 -1.12
N ASP A 44 -10.21 -5.46 -2.41
CA ASP A 44 -9.31 -4.91 -3.43
C ASP A 44 -9.63 -3.45 -3.73
N PHE A 45 -8.61 -2.59 -3.70
CA PHE A 45 -8.70 -1.15 -3.85
C PHE A 45 -7.84 -0.71 -5.03
N HIS A 46 -8.49 -0.12 -6.04
CA HIS A 46 -7.85 0.38 -7.24
C HIS A 46 -8.10 1.87 -7.35
N VAL A 47 -7.07 2.65 -7.67
CA VAL A 47 -7.22 4.10 -7.86
C VAL A 47 -6.41 4.61 -9.04
N PHE A 48 -7.12 5.15 -10.03
CA PHE A 48 -6.54 5.82 -11.18
C PHE A 48 -7.08 7.25 -11.23
N THR A 49 -6.25 8.24 -10.90
CA THR A 49 -6.72 9.62 -10.69
C THR A 49 -5.63 10.65 -11.00
N SER A 50 -5.96 11.95 -10.93
CA SER A 50 -4.98 13.04 -11.03
C SER A 50 -3.95 13.00 -9.89
N ALA A 51 -2.80 13.63 -10.10
CA ALA A 51 -1.72 13.68 -9.11
C ALA A 51 -2.19 14.35 -7.80
N SER A 52 -2.94 15.45 -7.91
CA SER A 52 -3.48 16.16 -6.74
C SER A 52 -4.40 15.26 -5.90
N ASN A 53 -5.30 14.53 -6.55
CA ASN A 53 -6.22 13.63 -5.86
C ASN A 53 -5.45 12.48 -5.18
N LEU A 54 -4.52 11.83 -5.89
CA LEU A 54 -3.76 10.72 -5.33
C LEU A 54 -2.92 11.17 -4.12
N PHE A 55 -2.28 12.35 -4.21
CA PHE A 55 -1.54 12.95 -3.10
C PHE A 55 -2.44 13.24 -1.88
N SER A 56 -3.65 13.75 -2.11
CA SER A 56 -4.62 14.01 -1.03
C SER A 56 -5.10 12.75 -0.30
N MET A 57 -4.95 11.58 -0.92
CA MET A 57 -5.34 10.28 -0.34
C MET A 57 -4.32 9.72 0.66
N THR A 58 -3.30 10.49 1.04
CA THR A 58 -2.32 10.12 2.08
C THR A 58 -2.96 9.65 3.39
N HIS A 59 -4.18 10.11 3.73
CA HIS A 59 -4.91 9.71 4.95
C HIS A 59 -6.07 8.73 4.71
N LYS A 60 -6.21 8.19 3.49
CA LYS A 60 -7.36 7.37 3.07
C LYS A 60 -7.64 6.18 4.00
N PHE A 61 -6.59 5.56 4.54
CA PHE A 61 -6.67 4.34 5.34
C PHE A 61 -6.45 4.57 6.84
N ASP A 62 -6.34 5.81 7.31
CA ASP A 62 -6.09 6.09 8.74
C ASP A 62 -7.25 5.69 9.65
N ARG A 63 -8.45 5.56 9.08
CA ARG A 63 -9.69 5.18 9.80
C ARG A 63 -10.22 3.81 9.41
N THR A 64 -9.43 3.00 8.70
CA THR A 64 -9.87 1.65 8.32
C THR A 64 -10.08 0.81 9.58
N SER A 65 -11.20 0.09 9.64
CA SER A 65 -11.55 -0.72 10.81
C SER A 65 -10.52 -1.82 11.06
N CYS A 66 -10.20 -2.06 12.34
CA CYS A 66 -9.34 -3.18 12.75
C CYS A 66 -10.09 -4.53 12.80
N THR A 67 -11.40 -4.56 12.55
CA THR A 67 -12.27 -5.75 12.70
C THR A 67 -12.86 -6.29 11.39
N CYS A 68 -12.09 -6.21 10.28
CA CYS A 68 -12.36 -6.77 8.93
C CYS A 68 -12.98 -5.81 7.89
N PRO A 69 -12.91 -6.16 6.58
CA PRO A 69 -11.75 -6.73 5.89
C PRO A 69 -10.67 -5.67 5.65
N LYS A 70 -9.39 -6.06 5.61
CA LYS A 70 -8.27 -5.12 5.43
C LYS A 70 -8.19 -4.65 3.97
N ALA A 71 -7.73 -3.43 3.73
CA ALA A 71 -7.53 -2.95 2.37
C ALA A 71 -6.38 -3.68 1.69
N SER A 72 -6.57 -4.04 0.43
CA SER A 72 -5.51 -4.43 -0.49
C SER A 72 -5.42 -3.43 -1.62
N VAL A 73 -4.32 -2.68 -1.72
CA VAL A 73 -4.12 -1.75 -2.84
C VAL A 73 -3.34 -2.46 -3.95
N SER A 74 -4.07 -3.09 -4.87
CA SER A 74 -3.47 -3.83 -5.99
C SER A 74 -2.99 -2.91 -7.12
N ASP A 75 -3.77 -1.88 -7.44
CA ASP A 75 -3.47 -0.95 -8.52
C ASP A 75 -3.63 0.50 -8.08
N TYR A 76 -2.60 1.30 -8.35
CA TYR A 76 -2.70 2.74 -8.28
C TYR A 76 -1.81 3.39 -9.33
N ALA A 77 -2.30 4.45 -9.97
CA ALA A 77 -1.48 5.29 -10.82
C ALA A 77 -2.07 6.67 -11.00
N VAL A 78 -1.19 7.66 -11.19
CA VAL A 78 -1.60 8.95 -11.74
C VAL A 78 -1.94 8.78 -13.23
N THR A 79 -3.10 9.26 -13.63
CA THR A 79 -3.60 9.19 -15.02
C THR A 79 -4.02 10.55 -15.56
N GLY A 80 -4.36 10.60 -16.85
CA GLY A 80 -4.77 11.83 -17.52
C GLY A 80 -3.59 12.74 -17.86
N ASN A 81 -3.80 14.05 -17.80
CA ASN A 81 -2.79 15.03 -18.24
C ASN A 81 -1.55 15.09 -17.32
N ASP A 82 -1.68 14.65 -16.08
CA ASP A 82 -0.60 14.71 -15.08
C ASP A 82 0.48 13.65 -15.30
N VAL A 83 0.17 12.57 -16.03
CA VAL A 83 1.10 11.44 -16.21
C VAL A 83 2.22 11.78 -17.20
N GLY A 84 1.91 12.46 -18.31
CA GLY A 84 2.85 12.69 -19.40
C GLY A 84 3.60 11.42 -19.81
N THR A 85 4.93 11.48 -19.88
CA THR A 85 5.86 10.33 -20.07
C THR A 85 6.44 9.79 -18.74
N GLY A 86 5.78 10.05 -17.61
CA GLY A 86 6.28 9.76 -16.26
C GLY A 86 6.79 11.03 -15.57
N SER A 87 5.87 11.93 -15.24
CA SER A 87 6.19 13.23 -14.64
C SER A 87 6.70 13.12 -13.19
N LEU A 88 7.54 14.08 -12.77
CA LEU A 88 7.93 14.22 -11.36
C LEU A 88 6.71 14.47 -10.46
N LEU A 89 5.69 15.15 -10.99
CA LEU A 89 4.43 15.42 -10.30
C LEU A 89 3.71 14.10 -9.95
N ALA A 90 3.63 13.17 -10.90
CA ALA A 90 3.06 11.85 -10.67
C ALA A 90 3.83 11.08 -9.58
N ALA A 91 5.17 11.13 -9.61
CA ALA A 91 5.99 10.47 -8.61
C ALA A 91 5.86 11.06 -7.20
N LEU A 92 5.68 12.38 -7.06
CA LEU A 92 5.41 13.01 -5.77
C LEU A 92 4.04 12.61 -5.22
N ALA A 93 3.04 12.48 -6.09
CA ALA A 93 1.72 11.99 -5.72
C ALA A 93 1.75 10.53 -5.26
N ASP A 94 2.43 9.66 -6.02
CA ASP A 94 2.66 8.26 -5.66
C ASP A 94 3.39 8.18 -4.31
N ALA A 95 4.43 9.00 -4.08
CA ALA A 95 5.17 9.03 -2.83
C ALA A 95 4.28 9.42 -1.63
N GLY A 96 3.47 10.47 -1.77
CA GLY A 96 2.52 10.89 -0.71
C GLY A 96 1.53 9.77 -0.37
N PHE A 97 0.93 9.16 -1.40
CA PHE A 97 0.03 8.02 -1.22
C PHE A 97 0.72 6.83 -0.53
N LEU A 98 1.94 6.46 -0.97
CA LEU A 98 2.73 5.39 -0.39
C LEU A 98 3.15 5.64 1.06
N ILE A 99 3.38 6.90 1.47
CA ILE A 99 3.59 7.25 2.89
C ILE A 99 2.35 6.91 3.72
N GLY A 100 1.16 7.24 3.22
CA GLY A 100 -0.10 6.86 3.82
C GLY A 100 -0.28 5.35 3.95
N LEU A 101 0.07 4.62 2.89
CA LEU A 101 0.06 3.16 2.87
C LEU A 101 1.05 2.55 3.87
N LYS A 102 2.29 3.05 3.93
CA LYS A 102 3.30 2.57 4.89
C LYS A 102 2.93 2.85 6.34
N ARG A 103 2.33 4.00 6.63
CA ARG A 103 1.77 4.31 7.97
C ARG A 103 0.75 3.25 8.39
N ASN A 104 0.00 2.71 7.43
CA ASN A 104 -0.97 1.64 7.61
C ASN A 104 -0.40 0.24 7.29
N ARG A 105 0.94 0.08 7.27
CA ARG A 105 1.68 -1.19 7.12
C ARG A 105 1.44 -1.96 5.82
N TRP A 106 1.30 -1.25 4.71
CA TRP A 106 1.17 -1.83 3.36
C TRP A 106 2.52 -1.93 2.63
N ASN A 107 2.68 -2.93 1.74
CA ASN A 107 3.90 -3.19 0.98
C ASN A 107 3.64 -3.12 -0.55
N PRO A 108 4.09 -2.08 -1.26
CA PRO A 108 3.80 -1.88 -2.69
C PRO A 108 4.74 -2.67 -3.62
N ASP A 109 4.26 -2.96 -4.85
CA ASP A 109 5.07 -3.50 -5.95
C ASP A 109 4.66 -2.85 -7.29
N ALA A 110 5.62 -2.51 -8.17
CA ALA A 110 5.33 -2.18 -9.58
C ALA A 110 6.59 -2.17 -10.48
N ILE A 111 6.44 -2.61 -11.73
CA ILE A 111 7.47 -2.65 -12.78
C ILE A 111 6.84 -2.26 -14.13
N VAL A 112 7.57 -1.53 -14.98
CA VAL A 112 7.19 -1.21 -16.38
C VAL A 112 8.25 -1.80 -17.35
N PHE A 113 7.82 -2.44 -18.45
CA PHE A 113 8.71 -3.02 -19.48
C PHE A 113 8.16 -2.86 -20.90
N ASN A 114 9.03 -2.88 -21.92
CA ASN A 114 8.67 -3.13 -23.33
C ASN A 114 9.65 -4.15 -23.97
N SER A 115 9.49 -4.46 -25.26
CA SER A 115 10.22 -5.53 -25.96
C SER A 115 11.74 -5.32 -26.12
N SER A 116 12.29 -4.14 -25.81
CA SER A 116 13.73 -3.86 -26.03
C SER A 116 14.39 -3.05 -24.91
N LYS A 117 13.64 -2.40 -24.02
CA LYS A 117 14.17 -1.60 -22.92
C LYS A 117 13.27 -1.68 -21.68
N HIS A 118 13.89 -1.67 -20.52
CA HIS A 118 13.25 -1.34 -19.24
C HIS A 118 13.95 -0.11 -18.68
N TYR A 119 13.21 0.83 -18.13
CA TYR A 119 13.76 1.97 -17.40
C TYR A 119 12.91 2.23 -16.17
N GLY A 120 13.57 2.53 -15.06
CA GLY A 120 12.89 2.94 -13.83
C GLY A 120 12.36 4.37 -14.00
N THR A 121 11.04 4.53 -14.01
CA THR A 121 10.42 5.86 -13.83
C THR A 121 10.74 6.40 -12.43
N PRO A 122 10.61 7.71 -12.18
CA PRO A 122 10.74 8.22 -10.80
C PRO A 122 9.83 7.49 -9.81
N SER A 123 8.60 7.12 -10.20
CA SER A 123 7.69 6.27 -9.39
C SER A 123 8.26 4.88 -9.10
N TYR A 124 8.94 4.24 -10.07
CA TYR A 124 9.66 2.99 -9.85
C TYR A 124 10.76 3.14 -8.79
N TRP A 125 11.52 4.24 -8.79
CA TRP A 125 12.55 4.46 -7.78
C TRP A 125 11.96 4.71 -6.39
N VAL A 126 10.80 5.36 -6.29
CA VAL A 126 10.04 5.47 -5.04
C VAL A 126 9.59 4.08 -4.57
N GLN A 127 8.95 3.29 -5.43
CA GLN A 127 8.52 1.94 -5.08
C GLN A 127 9.70 1.03 -4.69
N LYS A 128 10.82 1.12 -5.40
CA LYS A 128 12.06 0.42 -5.06
C LYS A 128 12.58 0.83 -3.68
N PHE A 129 12.62 2.12 -3.37
CA PHE A 129 12.99 2.62 -2.04
C PHE A 129 12.07 2.05 -0.95
N PHE A 130 10.75 2.07 -1.16
CA PHE A 130 9.80 1.52 -0.20
C PHE A 130 9.93 0.00 -0.04
N ARG A 131 10.12 -0.75 -1.14
CA ARG A 131 10.33 -2.20 -1.13
C ARG A 131 11.64 -2.60 -0.43
N GLU A 132 12.75 -1.92 -0.74
CA GLU A 132 14.05 -2.20 -0.10
C GLU A 132 14.06 -1.84 1.38
N SER A 133 13.23 -0.88 1.78
CA SER A 133 13.01 -0.52 3.18
C SER A 133 11.94 -1.36 3.89
N SER A 134 11.41 -2.40 3.25
CA SER A 134 10.42 -3.29 3.86
C SER A 134 11.03 -4.06 5.02
N GLY A 135 10.29 -4.17 6.13
CA GLY A 135 10.80 -4.71 7.41
C GLY A 135 11.49 -3.68 8.31
N ALA A 136 11.65 -2.42 7.88
CA ALA A 136 12.13 -1.34 8.74
C ALA A 136 11.11 -0.97 9.84
N THR A 137 11.60 -0.54 11.00
CA THR A 137 10.75 -0.06 12.09
C THR A 137 10.32 1.39 11.82
N LEU A 138 9.05 1.70 12.10
CA LEU A 138 8.46 3.04 11.89
C LEU A 138 8.37 3.81 13.23
N PRO A 139 9.31 4.71 13.54
CA PRO A 139 9.19 5.62 14.69
C PRO A 139 8.07 6.65 14.52
N ASP A 140 7.51 7.13 15.63
CA ASP A 140 6.57 8.26 15.65
C ASP A 140 7.33 9.57 15.34
N ALA A 141 7.36 9.95 14.07
CA ALA A 141 8.01 11.17 13.59
C ALA A 141 6.96 12.22 13.22
N LYS A 142 7.02 13.39 13.87
CA LYS A 142 6.13 14.52 13.60
C LYS A 142 6.91 15.64 12.93
N LEU A 143 6.51 15.99 11.72
CA LEU A 143 7.02 17.17 11.02
C LEU A 143 6.36 18.42 11.60
N GLN A 144 7.15 19.31 12.22
CA GLN A 144 6.65 20.61 12.68
C GLN A 144 6.59 21.58 11.51
N THR A 145 5.44 21.67 10.85
CA THR A 145 5.20 22.63 9.76
C THR A 145 3.72 22.99 9.67
N ASN A 146 3.44 24.19 9.15
CA ASN A 146 2.08 24.67 8.88
C ASN A 146 1.63 24.36 7.45
N SER A 147 2.46 23.69 6.65
CA SER A 147 2.15 23.37 5.25
C SER A 147 1.35 22.07 5.12
N SER A 148 0.26 22.11 4.35
CA SER A 148 -0.52 20.93 3.96
C SER A 148 0.09 20.15 2.78
N THR A 149 1.16 20.66 2.18
CA THR A 149 1.81 20.05 1.00
C THR A 149 3.03 19.20 1.33
N LEU A 150 3.38 19.08 2.61
CA LEU A 150 4.57 18.34 3.05
C LEU A 150 4.16 17.13 3.88
N PHE A 151 4.63 15.96 3.45
CA PHE A 151 4.53 14.72 4.20
C PHE A 151 5.93 14.18 4.46
N ALA A 152 6.16 13.71 5.68
CA ALA A 152 7.40 13.08 6.07
C ALA A 152 7.13 11.83 6.90
N SER A 153 7.97 10.83 6.72
CA SER A 153 7.99 9.61 7.52
C SER A 153 9.45 9.21 7.72
N ALA A 154 9.80 8.81 8.94
CA ALA A 154 11.13 8.32 9.26
C ALA A 154 11.07 6.81 9.45
N ILE A 155 12.14 6.12 9.07
CA ILE A 155 12.29 4.68 9.29
C ILE A 155 13.64 4.39 9.92
N THR A 156 13.67 3.36 10.76
CA THR A 156 14.90 2.76 11.27
C THR A 156 15.08 1.42 10.59
N TRP A 157 16.10 1.32 9.73
CA TRP A 157 16.42 0.11 8.98
C TRP A 157 17.79 -0.39 9.42
N GLN A 158 17.84 -1.59 10.00
CA GLN A 158 19.10 -2.25 10.37
C GLN A 158 19.58 -3.10 9.21
N ASN A 159 20.78 -2.79 8.70
CA ASN A 159 21.44 -3.59 7.69
C ASN A 159 22.16 -4.76 8.38
N SER A 160 21.75 -5.99 8.10
CA SER A 160 22.32 -7.21 8.71
C SER A 160 23.79 -7.50 8.37
N ASN A 161 24.42 -6.66 7.52
CA ASN A 161 25.80 -6.80 7.07
C ASN A 161 26.81 -5.87 7.77
N LEU A 162 26.44 -5.18 8.85
CA LEU A 162 27.37 -4.37 9.65
C LEU A 162 27.47 -4.94 11.07
N PRO A 163 28.69 -5.07 11.65
CA PRO A 163 28.87 -5.66 12.97
C PRO A 163 28.08 -4.86 14.03
N GLU A 164 27.23 -5.57 14.77
CA GLU A 164 26.36 -5.03 15.82
C GLU A 164 27.15 -4.28 16.90
N ASN A 165 26.75 -3.03 17.20
CA ASN A 165 26.91 -2.50 18.55
C ASN A 165 25.59 -2.72 19.29
N LYS A 166 25.58 -3.72 20.18
CA LYS A 166 24.42 -4.09 21.00
C LYS A 166 24.16 -3.04 22.08
N GLY A 167 23.19 -2.17 21.83
CA GLY A 167 22.42 -1.48 22.85
C GLY A 167 21.01 -2.06 22.85
N GLY A 168 20.73 -2.96 23.80
CA GLY A 168 19.46 -3.68 23.88
C GLY A 168 18.28 -2.74 24.11
N ALA A 169 17.27 -2.86 23.24
CA ALA A 169 15.90 -2.53 23.55
C ALA A 169 15.02 -3.64 22.99
N SER A 170 14.35 -4.34 23.90
CA SER A 170 13.40 -5.42 23.63
C SER A 170 12.35 -4.97 22.60
N PRO A 171 12.02 -5.77 21.56
CA PRO A 171 10.97 -5.42 20.63
C PRO A 171 9.62 -5.59 21.36
N ASN A 172 9.12 -4.49 21.92
CA ASN A 172 7.73 -4.42 22.32
C ASN A 172 6.88 -4.57 21.06
N TYR A 173 6.28 -5.75 20.93
CA TYR A 173 5.24 -6.09 19.98
C TYR A 173 4.00 -5.17 20.16
N ALA A 174 3.21 -5.05 19.09
CA ALA A 174 1.98 -4.25 18.91
C ALA A 174 2.18 -2.80 18.39
N ARG A 175 1.55 -2.35 17.29
CA ARG A 175 0.19 -2.67 16.80
C ARG A 175 0.17 -3.41 15.47
N GLU A 176 0.06 -4.73 15.55
CA GLU A 176 -0.85 -5.44 14.66
C GLU A 176 -2.28 -5.02 15.07
N CYS A 177 -3.02 -4.40 14.14
CA CYS A 177 -4.38 -4.87 13.89
C CYS A 177 -4.23 -5.93 12.80
#